data_AF-A0AAV2C0L9-F1
#
_entry.id   AF-A0AAV2C0L9-F1
#
_cell.length_a   1.000
_cell.length_b   1.000
_cell.length_c   1.000
_cell.angle_alpha   90.00
_cell.angle_beta   90.00
_cell.angle_gamma   90.00
#
_symmetry.space_group_name_H-M   'P 1'
#
loop_
_entity.id
_entity.type
_entity.pdbx_description
1 polymer ?
#
loop_
_entity_poly.entity_id
_entity_poly.type
_entity_poly.pdbx_seq_one_letter_code
_entity_poly.pdbx_strand_id
1 'polypeptide(L)'
;MLSTFVRCLKDFQDKCDPESSHIFASEEEYNGMYGVFSEVCEEGTFLNRIATENLRCFNQTFQTTSCPEKMKAITGPYRSPRVNTEDEDDYTLPIDIMCLQDILESNCIAADIGKNCGKEALEATMEFFRRTFYIQETCGKRNAETLLRGVDAFNLDQEQKAIVIATLESVIISAKE
;
A
#
# COMPACT_ATOMS: atom_id res chain seq x y z
N MET A 1 20.51 3.44 -2.84
CA MET A 1 19.95 4.82 -2.84
C MET A 1 18.64 4.88 -2.06
N LEU A 2 17.71 3.94 -2.28
CA LEU A 2 16.42 3.88 -1.55
C LEU A 2 16.58 3.62 -0.04
N SER A 3 17.38 2.63 0.37
CA SER A 3 17.65 2.37 1.80
C SER A 3 18.33 3.55 2.50
N THR A 4 19.20 4.27 1.80
CA THR A 4 19.83 5.51 2.29
C THR A 4 18.79 6.62 2.53
N PHE A 5 17.81 6.74 1.63
CA PHE A 5 16.72 7.70 1.77
C PHE A 5 15.84 7.37 2.98
N VAL A 6 15.42 6.10 3.13
CA VAL A 6 14.64 5.65 4.30
C VAL A 6 15.38 5.90 5.61
N ARG A 7 16.69 5.62 5.66
CA ARG A 7 17.52 5.95 6.83
C ARG A 7 17.57 7.46 7.10
N CYS A 8 17.67 8.28 6.06
CA CYS A 8 17.67 9.74 6.19
C CYS A 8 16.35 10.25 6.79
N LEU A 9 15.21 9.69 6.38
CA LEU A 9 13.91 10.01 6.96
C LEU A 9 13.86 9.66 8.45
N LYS A 10 14.39 8.48 8.83
CA LYS A 10 14.46 8.07 10.24
C LYS A 10 15.37 8.97 11.07
N ASP A 11 16.54 9.32 10.53
CA ASP A 11 17.47 10.25 11.17
C ASP A 11 16.83 11.63 11.35
N PHE A 12 16.07 12.12 10.36
CA PHE A 12 15.32 13.37 10.47
C PHE A 12 14.27 13.29 11.59
N GLN A 13 13.47 12.21 11.61
CA GLN A 13 12.48 12.00 12.67
C GLN A 13 13.13 11.97 14.06
N ASP A 14 14.21 11.23 14.24
CA ASP A 14 14.81 11.05 15.56
C ASP A 14 15.58 12.28 16.07
N LYS A 15 16.18 13.06 15.16
CA LYS A 15 17.15 14.11 15.53
C LYS A 15 16.61 15.52 15.32
N CYS A 16 15.78 15.72 14.30
CA CYS A 16 15.32 17.05 13.91
C CYS A 16 13.91 17.32 14.41
N ASP A 17 13.06 16.31 14.48
CA ASP A 17 11.66 16.48 14.82
C ASP A 17 11.03 15.26 15.52
N PRO A 18 11.52 14.90 16.73
CA PRO A 18 11.07 13.71 17.44
C PRO A 18 9.65 13.80 17.98
N GLU A 19 9.10 15.01 18.11
CA GLU A 19 7.77 15.23 18.70
C GLU A 19 6.68 15.54 17.66
N SER A 20 7.02 16.03 16.45
CA SER A 20 6.02 16.37 15.44
C SER A 20 6.12 15.64 14.10
N SER A 21 7.21 14.90 13.84
CA SER A 21 7.27 14.04 12.65
C SER A 21 6.99 12.57 13.01
N HIS A 22 5.84 12.06 12.57
CA HIS A 22 5.50 10.65 12.62
C HIS A 22 5.65 10.04 11.23
N ILE A 23 6.86 10.12 10.65
CA ILE A 23 7.15 9.55 9.32
C ILE A 23 7.00 8.04 9.37
N PHE A 24 7.52 7.42 10.43
CA PHE A 24 7.27 6.03 10.78
C PHE A 24 6.50 6.00 12.10
N ALA A 25 5.35 5.32 12.12
CA ALA A 25 4.54 5.18 13.32
C ALA A 25 5.22 4.25 14.34
N SER A 26 6.10 3.35 13.90
CA SER A 26 6.85 2.45 14.78
C SER A 26 8.24 2.10 14.25
N GLU A 27 9.09 1.57 15.14
CA GLU A 27 10.39 1.00 14.75
C GLU A 27 10.23 -0.25 13.86
N GLU A 28 9.15 -1.00 14.06
CA GLU A 28 8.80 -2.18 13.24
C GLU A 28 8.54 -1.78 11.78
N GLU A 29 7.80 -0.69 11.57
CA GLU A 29 7.52 -0.12 10.26
C GLU A 29 8.79 0.39 9.55
N TYR A 30 9.63 1.15 10.28
CA TYR A 30 10.93 1.58 9.75
C TYR A 30 11.79 0.39 9.34
N ASN A 31 11.94 -0.62 10.21
CA ASN A 31 12.77 -1.79 9.93
C ASN A 31 12.22 -2.62 8.78
N GLY A 32 10.89 -2.73 8.67
CA GLY A 32 10.21 -3.37 7.55
C GLY A 32 10.52 -2.68 6.23
N MET A 33 10.28 -1.37 6.15
CA MET A 33 10.53 -0.57 4.95
C MET A 33 12.02 -0.55 4.58
N TYR A 34 12.91 -0.26 5.54
CA TYR A 34 14.36 -0.26 5.33
C TYR A 34 14.85 -1.63 4.84
N GLY A 35 14.37 -2.71 5.46
CA GLY A 35 14.73 -4.08 5.10
C GLY A 35 14.33 -4.43 3.68
N VAL A 36 13.11 -4.10 3.26
CA VAL A 36 12.63 -4.35 1.88
C VAL A 36 13.48 -3.61 0.87
N PHE A 37 13.70 -2.30 1.07
CA PHE A 37 14.48 -1.51 0.12
C PHE A 37 15.96 -1.90 0.10
N SER A 38 16.51 -2.33 1.23
CA SER A 38 17.86 -2.88 1.28
C SER A 38 17.95 -4.17 0.49
N GLU A 39 16.99 -5.08 0.68
CA GLU A 39 16.94 -6.35 -0.02
C GLU A 39 16.80 -6.15 -1.53
N VAL A 40 15.83 -5.35 -2.00
CA VAL A 40 15.67 -5.03 -3.43
C VAL A 40 16.97 -4.49 -4.06
N CYS A 41 17.78 -3.74 -3.31
CA CYS A 41 19.03 -3.15 -3.80
C CYS A 41 20.25 -4.06 -3.68
N GLU A 42 20.21 -5.10 -2.84
CA GLU A 42 21.35 -5.99 -2.58
C GLU A 42 21.30 -7.19 -3.52
N GLU A 43 22.36 -7.33 -4.33
CA GLU A 43 22.45 -8.38 -5.35
C GLU A 43 22.39 -9.78 -4.72
N GLY A 44 21.58 -10.66 -5.32
CA GLY A 44 21.47 -12.06 -4.90
C GLY A 44 20.48 -12.33 -3.76
N THR A 45 19.85 -11.30 -3.20
CA THR A 45 18.73 -11.48 -2.29
C THR A 45 17.46 -11.91 -3.04
N PHE A 46 16.45 -12.39 -2.30
CA PHE A 46 15.20 -12.87 -2.89
C PHE A 46 14.48 -11.75 -3.65
N LEU A 47 14.21 -10.61 -3.00
CA LEU A 47 13.50 -9.50 -3.65
C LEU A 47 14.30 -8.88 -4.82
N ASN A 48 15.63 -8.78 -4.71
CA ASN A 48 16.45 -8.29 -5.82
C ASN A 48 16.38 -9.20 -7.04
N ARG A 49 16.51 -10.52 -6.84
CA ARG A 49 16.44 -11.50 -7.92
C ARG A 49 15.10 -11.43 -8.64
N ILE A 50 13.99 -11.44 -7.90
CA ILE A 50 12.65 -11.34 -8.49
C ILE A 50 12.49 -10.02 -9.24
N ALA A 51 12.94 -8.89 -8.67
CA ALA A 51 12.85 -7.58 -9.31
C ALA A 51 13.66 -7.49 -10.61
N THR A 52 14.87 -8.02 -10.63
CA THR A 52 15.76 -7.95 -11.80
C THR A 52 15.32 -8.91 -12.90
N GLU A 53 14.94 -10.14 -12.56
CA GLU A 53 14.48 -11.15 -13.52
C GLU A 53 13.13 -10.78 -14.15
N ASN A 54 12.25 -10.09 -13.41
CA ASN A 54 10.92 -9.72 -13.87
C ASN A 54 10.77 -8.26 -14.30
N LEU A 55 11.85 -7.47 -14.33
CA LEU A 55 11.81 -6.02 -14.59
C LEU A 55 11.01 -5.64 -15.84
N ARG A 56 11.22 -6.37 -16.95
CA ARG A 56 10.46 -6.15 -18.20
C ARG A 56 8.97 -6.41 -18.02
N CYS A 57 8.62 -7.49 -17.31
CA CYS A 57 7.23 -7.85 -17.06
C CYS A 57 6.53 -6.83 -16.14
N PHE A 58 7.22 -6.38 -15.09
CA PHE A 58 6.74 -5.31 -14.22
C PHE A 58 6.49 -4.03 -15.00
N ASN A 59 7.44 -3.56 -15.81
CA ASN A 59 7.27 -2.37 -16.63
C ASN A 59 6.05 -2.48 -17.55
N GLN A 60 5.88 -3.61 -18.23
CA GLN A 60 4.72 -3.83 -19.10
C GLN A 60 3.41 -3.88 -18.31
N THR A 61 3.41 -4.52 -17.13
CA THR A 61 2.24 -4.61 -16.27
C THR A 61 1.83 -3.24 -15.76
N PHE A 62 2.76 -2.44 -15.22
CA PHE A 62 2.45 -1.08 -14.74
C PHE A 62 2.05 -0.12 -15.86
N GLN A 63 2.48 -0.33 -17.10
CA GLN A 63 2.04 0.46 -18.26
C GLN A 63 0.64 0.12 -18.75
N THR A 64 0.11 -1.07 -18.43
CA THR A 64 -1.14 -1.59 -19.01
C THR A 64 -2.20 -1.96 -17.98
N THR A 65 -1.86 -1.92 -16.69
CA THR A 65 -2.81 -2.16 -15.61
C THR A 65 -3.93 -1.12 -15.64
N SER A 66 -5.11 -1.57 -15.25
CA SER A 66 -6.31 -0.72 -15.08
C SER A 66 -6.68 -0.52 -13.61
N CYS A 67 -5.78 -0.88 -12.69
CA CYS A 67 -6.03 -0.78 -11.25
C CYS A 67 -6.36 0.64 -10.80
N PRO A 68 -5.64 1.70 -11.22
CA PRO A 68 -5.99 3.07 -10.84
C PRO A 68 -7.40 3.48 -11.29
N GLU A 69 -7.81 3.12 -12.51
CA GLU A 69 -9.14 3.43 -13.04
C GLU A 69 -10.24 2.65 -12.32
N LYS A 70 -10.02 1.36 -12.05
CA LYS A 70 -10.94 0.53 -11.27
C LYS A 70 -11.13 1.08 -9.85
N MET A 71 -10.04 1.54 -9.22
CA MET A 71 -10.08 2.19 -7.91
C MET A 71 -10.79 3.52 -7.94
N LYS A 72 -10.50 4.36 -8.93
CA LYS A 72 -11.21 5.64 -9.12
C LYS A 72 -12.71 5.43 -9.34
N ALA A 73 -13.13 4.35 -10.01
CA ALA A 73 -14.55 4.06 -10.18
C ALA A 73 -15.28 3.77 -8.85
N ILE A 74 -14.58 3.24 -7.84
CA ILE A 74 -15.13 2.91 -6.52
C ILE A 74 -14.98 4.09 -5.56
N THR A 75 -13.79 4.69 -5.47
CA THR A 75 -13.47 5.72 -4.47
C THR A 75 -13.73 7.15 -4.97
N GLY A 76 -13.83 7.33 -6.28
CA GLY A 76 -14.07 8.62 -6.93
C GLY A 76 -15.27 9.41 -6.38
N PRO A 77 -16.44 8.78 -6.15
CA PRO A 77 -17.60 9.47 -5.57
C PRO A 77 -17.37 10.09 -4.19
N TYR A 78 -16.33 9.67 -3.47
CA TYR A 78 -15.99 10.17 -2.14
C TYR A 78 -14.88 11.22 -2.15
N ARG A 79 -14.31 11.51 -3.33
CA ARG A 79 -13.28 12.55 -3.47
C ARG A 79 -13.92 13.92 -3.28
N SER A 80 -13.40 14.66 -2.31
CA SER A 80 -13.78 16.06 -2.09
C SER A 80 -12.70 16.96 -2.72
N PRO A 81 -13.06 17.92 -3.60
CA PRO A 81 -12.08 18.86 -4.14
C PRO A 81 -11.40 19.61 -2.99
N ARG A 82 -10.06 19.77 -3.05
CA ARG A 82 -9.42 20.74 -2.17
C ARG A 82 -9.84 22.14 -2.63
N VAL A 83 -10.47 22.88 -1.73
CA VAL A 83 -10.88 24.25 -2.01
C VAL A 83 -9.61 25.08 -2.21
N ASN A 84 -9.44 25.65 -3.42
CA ASN A 84 -8.38 26.59 -3.85
C ASN A 84 -7.17 26.04 -4.63
N THR A 85 -7.31 24.96 -5.39
CA THR A 85 -6.29 24.54 -6.37
C THR A 85 -6.89 24.47 -7.78
N GLU A 86 -6.19 25.02 -8.78
CA GLU A 86 -6.58 24.92 -10.19
C GLU A 86 -6.36 23.50 -10.75
N ASP A 87 -5.71 22.62 -9.99
CA ASP A 87 -5.50 21.21 -10.33
C ASP A 87 -6.71 20.35 -9.94
N GLU A 88 -7.38 19.76 -10.95
CA GLU A 88 -8.45 18.78 -10.78
C GLU A 88 -8.01 17.49 -10.04
N ASP A 89 -6.69 17.30 -9.88
CA ASP A 89 -6.10 16.15 -9.18
C ASP A 89 -5.84 16.39 -7.69
N ASP A 90 -6.06 17.60 -7.16
CA ASP A 90 -5.91 17.86 -5.72
C ASP A 90 -7.24 17.64 -4.98
N TYR A 91 -7.39 16.45 -4.42
CA TYR A 91 -8.56 16.04 -3.66
C TYR A 91 -8.18 15.48 -2.29
N THR A 92 -9.12 15.53 -1.36
CA THR A 92 -9.04 14.80 -0.10
C THR A 92 -9.98 13.62 -0.12
N LEU A 93 -9.51 12.49 0.39
CA LEU A 93 -10.33 11.34 0.73
C LEU A 93 -10.44 11.21 2.25
N PRO A 94 -11.61 10.84 2.78
CA PRO A 94 -11.72 10.36 4.14
C PRO A 94 -10.79 9.15 4.36
N ILE A 95 -10.22 9.01 5.56
CA ILE A 95 -9.18 8.01 5.85
C ILE A 95 -9.69 6.57 5.64
N ASP A 96 -10.95 6.29 5.96
CA ASP A 96 -11.60 5.01 5.69
C ASP A 96 -11.69 4.72 4.18
N ILE A 97 -11.86 5.74 3.34
CA ILE A 97 -11.82 5.59 1.89
C ILE A 97 -10.40 5.40 1.37
N MET A 98 -9.40 6.07 1.96
CA MET A 98 -7.99 5.82 1.66
C MET A 98 -7.63 4.37 1.99
N CYS A 99 -8.04 3.88 3.17
CA CYS A 99 -7.90 2.50 3.56
C CYS A 99 -8.54 1.52 2.55
N LEU A 100 -9.79 1.79 2.13
CA LEU A 100 -10.45 1.00 1.08
C LEU A 100 -9.66 1.04 -0.24
N GLN A 101 -9.16 2.22 -0.62
CA GLN A 101 -8.39 2.42 -1.84
C GLN A 101 -7.11 1.57 -1.83
N ASP A 102 -6.32 1.64 -0.76
CA ASP A 102 -5.04 0.96 -0.67
C ASP A 102 -5.21 -0.56 -0.70
N ILE A 103 -6.23 -1.10 0.00
CA ILE A 103 -6.56 -2.53 -0.05
C ILE A 103 -6.88 -2.95 -1.48
N LEU A 104 -7.78 -2.23 -2.15
CA LEU A 104 -8.23 -2.62 -3.48
C LEU A 104 -7.11 -2.46 -4.53
N GLU A 105 -6.34 -1.38 -4.44
CA GLU A 105 -5.22 -1.09 -5.33
C GLU A 105 -4.11 -2.13 -5.20
N SER A 106 -3.68 -2.44 -3.97
CA SER A 106 -2.61 -3.41 -3.73
C SER A 106 -3.00 -4.81 -4.21
N ASN A 107 -4.25 -5.23 -3.95
CA ASN A 107 -4.75 -6.52 -4.41
C ASN A 107 -4.88 -6.59 -5.93
N CYS A 108 -5.35 -5.52 -6.57
CA CYS A 108 -5.44 -5.45 -8.02
C CYS A 108 -4.04 -5.52 -8.67
N ILE A 109 -3.06 -4.75 -8.17
CA ILE A 109 -1.68 -4.75 -8.66
C ILE A 109 -1.05 -6.13 -8.48
N ALA A 110 -1.22 -6.75 -7.30
CA ALA A 110 -0.70 -8.09 -7.04
C ALA A 110 -1.31 -9.13 -7.99
N ALA A 111 -2.62 -9.06 -8.24
CA ALA A 111 -3.31 -9.95 -9.17
C ALA A 111 -2.81 -9.79 -10.62
N ASP A 112 -2.66 -8.56 -11.10
CA ASP A 112 -2.12 -8.27 -12.44
C ASP A 112 -0.66 -8.76 -12.56
N ILE A 113 0.17 -8.53 -11.55
CA ILE A 113 1.54 -9.05 -11.48
C ILE A 113 1.55 -10.58 -11.49
N GLY A 114 0.73 -11.23 -10.67
CA GLY A 114 0.68 -12.70 -10.61
C GLY A 114 0.23 -13.33 -11.93
N LYS A 115 -0.73 -12.68 -12.59
CA LYS A 115 -1.24 -13.09 -13.90
C LYS A 115 -0.18 -12.94 -15.00
N ASN A 116 0.57 -11.85 -14.99
CA ASN A 116 1.49 -11.51 -16.09
C ASN A 116 2.92 -12.03 -15.88
N CYS A 117 3.40 -12.01 -14.64
CA CYS A 117 4.80 -12.27 -14.26
C CYS A 117 4.99 -13.57 -13.45
N GLY A 118 3.88 -14.25 -13.13
CA GLY A 118 3.90 -15.56 -12.48
C GLY A 118 3.91 -15.52 -10.95
N LYS A 119 3.90 -16.72 -10.36
CA LYS A 119 3.62 -16.91 -8.94
C LYS A 119 4.71 -16.34 -8.01
N GLU A 120 5.99 -16.48 -8.37
CA GLU A 120 7.08 -15.93 -7.53
C GLU A 120 7.03 -14.40 -7.47
N ALA A 121 6.68 -13.74 -8.57
CA ALA A 121 6.49 -12.30 -8.63
C ALA A 121 5.29 -11.84 -7.79
N LEU A 122 4.18 -12.59 -7.81
CA LEU A 122 3.05 -12.38 -6.91
C LEU A 122 3.45 -12.47 -5.44
N GLU A 123 4.12 -13.56 -5.06
CA GLU A 123 4.56 -13.79 -3.68
C GLU A 123 5.51 -12.69 -3.20
N ALA A 124 6.46 -12.27 -4.04
CA ALA A 124 7.36 -11.16 -3.73
C ALA A 124 6.63 -9.82 -3.60
N THR A 125 5.60 -9.56 -4.44
CA THR A 125 4.78 -8.35 -4.37
C THR A 125 3.96 -8.30 -3.07
N MET A 126 3.36 -9.42 -2.70
CA MET A 126 2.62 -9.53 -1.44
C MET A 126 3.54 -9.34 -0.23
N GLU A 127 4.75 -9.91 -0.28
CA GLU A 127 5.76 -9.75 0.76
C GLU A 127 6.27 -8.31 0.85
N PHE A 128 6.41 -7.62 -0.29
CA PHE A 128 6.71 -6.19 -0.34
C PHE A 128 5.65 -5.40 0.41
N PHE A 129 4.37 -5.51 0.01
CA PHE A 129 3.28 -4.77 0.67
C PHE A 129 3.19 -5.06 2.17
N ARG A 130 3.37 -6.33 2.56
CA ARG A 130 3.34 -6.75 3.97
C ARG A 130 4.46 -6.09 4.78
N ARG A 131 5.70 -6.11 4.28
CA ARG A 131 6.87 -5.60 5.03
C ARG A 131 6.98 -4.09 4.99
N THR A 132 6.42 -3.42 3.99
CA THR A 132 6.34 -1.96 3.97
C THR A 132 5.15 -1.41 4.73
N PHE A 133 4.32 -2.26 5.35
CA PHE A 133 3.10 -1.86 6.05
C PHE A 133 2.14 -1.03 5.18
N TYR A 134 2.14 -1.25 3.86
CA TYR A 134 1.46 -0.39 2.88
C TYR A 134 -0.03 -0.17 3.21
N ILE A 135 -0.72 -1.23 3.61
CA ILE A 135 -2.13 -1.16 3.98
C ILE A 135 -2.28 -0.59 5.40
N GLN A 136 -1.43 -1.00 6.34
CA GLN A 136 -1.53 -0.64 7.75
C GLN A 136 -1.28 0.85 8.01
N GLU A 137 -0.51 1.52 7.15
CA GLU A 137 -0.25 2.96 7.23
C GLU A 137 -1.56 3.77 7.22
N THR A 138 -2.51 3.43 6.36
CA THR A 138 -3.82 4.10 6.25
C THR A 138 -4.94 3.33 6.95
N CYS A 139 -4.90 1.99 6.90
CA CYS A 139 -5.83 1.08 7.58
C CYS A 139 -5.35 0.70 8.99
N GLY A 140 -4.99 1.64 9.86
CA GLY A 140 -4.80 1.32 11.28
C GLY A 140 -6.05 0.62 11.88
N LYS A 141 -5.90 -0.12 13.00
CA LYS A 141 -6.97 -0.94 13.62
C LYS A 141 -8.34 -0.27 13.66
N ARG A 142 -8.40 0.97 14.18
CA ARG A 142 -9.63 1.76 14.28
C ARG A 142 -10.28 2.03 12.93
N ASN A 143 -9.49 2.36 11.91
CA ASN A 143 -9.97 2.63 10.56
C ASN A 143 -10.47 1.33 9.93
N ALA A 144 -9.75 0.23 10.12
CA ALA A 144 -10.16 -1.08 9.66
C ALA A 144 -11.49 -1.53 10.27
N GLU A 145 -11.67 -1.38 11.59
CA GLU A 145 -12.95 -1.68 12.29
C GLU A 145 -14.11 -0.78 11.83
N THR A 146 -13.80 0.46 11.47
CA THR A 146 -14.81 1.42 10.97
C THR A 146 -15.24 1.04 9.56
N LEU A 147 -14.28 0.80 8.66
CA LEU A 147 -14.53 0.38 7.29
C LEU A 147 -15.25 -0.97 7.25
N LEU A 148 -14.85 -1.94 8.09
CA LEU A 148 -15.49 -3.26 8.16
C LEU A 148 -16.98 -3.17 8.52
N ARG A 149 -17.35 -2.28 9.46
CA ARG A 149 -18.76 -2.04 9.83
C ARG A 149 -19.58 -1.42 8.70
N GLY A 150 -18.94 -0.67 7.82
CA GLY A 150 -19.56 0.04 6.71
C GLY A 150 -19.34 -0.59 5.33
N VAL A 151 -18.72 -1.78 5.23
CA VAL A 151 -18.25 -2.33 3.96
C VAL A 151 -19.39 -2.54 2.94
N ASP A 152 -20.60 -2.79 3.43
CA ASP A 152 -21.81 -2.98 2.61
C ASP A 152 -22.31 -1.70 1.94
N ALA A 153 -21.88 -0.52 2.41
CA ALA A 153 -22.24 0.75 1.81
C ALA A 153 -21.49 1.03 0.50
N PHE A 154 -20.42 0.28 0.22
CA PHE A 154 -19.61 0.46 -0.98
C PHE A 154 -20.09 -0.45 -2.12
N ASN A 155 -20.03 0.07 -3.34
CA ASN A 155 -20.39 -0.67 -4.55
C ASN A 155 -19.27 -1.64 -4.96
N LEU A 156 -19.01 -2.64 -4.13
CA LEU A 156 -18.03 -3.70 -4.35
C LEU A 156 -18.71 -4.93 -4.95
N ASP A 157 -18.05 -5.60 -5.89
CA ASP A 157 -18.46 -6.94 -6.29
C ASP A 157 -18.15 -7.98 -5.19
N GLN A 158 -18.60 -9.22 -5.38
CA GLN A 158 -18.45 -10.28 -4.38
C GLN A 158 -16.99 -10.63 -4.09
N GLU A 159 -16.12 -10.58 -5.10
CA GLU A 159 -14.70 -10.91 -4.96
C GLU A 159 -13.97 -9.79 -4.22
N GLN A 160 -14.17 -8.54 -4.66
CA GLN A 160 -13.64 -7.34 -4.01
C GLN A 160 -14.05 -7.28 -2.54
N LYS A 161 -15.34 -7.50 -2.25
CA LYS A 161 -15.86 -7.48 -0.90
C LYS A 161 -15.23 -8.55 -0.02
N ALA A 162 -15.10 -9.78 -0.51
CA ALA A 162 -14.46 -10.86 0.23
C ALA A 162 -12.99 -10.54 0.55
N ILE A 163 -12.25 -10.01 -0.42
CA ILE A 163 -10.85 -9.60 -0.25
C ILE A 163 -10.73 -8.46 0.77
N VAL A 164 -11.59 -7.45 0.66
CA VAL A 164 -11.61 -6.30 1.59
C VAL A 164 -11.87 -6.78 3.02
N ILE A 165 -12.90 -7.60 3.23
CA ILE A 165 -13.23 -8.15 4.55
C ILE A 165 -12.05 -8.94 5.12
N ALA A 166 -11.50 -9.89 4.36
CA ALA A 166 -10.38 -10.73 4.81
C ALA A 166 -9.14 -9.89 5.17
N THR A 167 -8.87 -8.85 4.38
CA THR A 167 -7.74 -7.94 4.63
C THR A 167 -7.97 -7.11 5.90
N LEU A 168 -9.17 -6.56 6.09
CA LEU A 168 -9.52 -5.79 7.29
C LEU A 168 -9.45 -6.65 8.55
N GLU A 169 -9.95 -7.88 8.52
CA GLU A 169 -9.84 -8.81 9.64
C GLU A 169 -8.38 -9.12 9.98
N SER A 170 -7.54 -9.38 8.97
CA SER A 170 -6.11 -9.62 9.15
C SER A 170 -5.41 -8.42 9.81
N VAL A 171 -5.73 -7.20 9.37
CA VAL A 171 -5.21 -5.96 9.95
C VAL A 171 -5.64 -5.80 11.41
N ILE A 172 -6.91 -6.04 11.72
CA ILE A 172 -7.44 -5.92 13.09
C ILE A 172 -6.77 -6.92 14.03
N ILE A 173 -6.55 -8.15 13.58
CA ILE A 173 -5.90 -9.22 14.35
C ILE A 173 -4.40 -8.91 14.56
N SER A 174 -3.74 -8.36 13.53
CA SER A 174 -2.30 -8.08 13.57
C SER A 174 -1.95 -6.80 14.33
N ALA A 175 -2.92 -5.92 14.56
CA ALA A 175 -2.71 -4.70 15.31
C ALA A 175 -2.55 -4.99 16.81
N LYS A 176 -1.38 -4.63 17.36
CA LYS A 176 -1.11 -4.64 18.80
C LYS A 176 -2.03 -3.64 19.52
N GLU A 177 -2.42 -3.96 20.76
CA GLU A 177 -3.25 -3.11 21.63
C GLU A 177 -2.61 -1.75 21.94
#